data_AF-A0A800FAX1-F1
#
_entry.id   AF-A0A800FAX1-F1
#
_cell.length_a   1.000
_cell.length_b   1.000
_cell.length_c   1.000
_cell.angle_alpha   90.00
_cell.angle_beta   90.00
_cell.angle_gamma   90.00
#
_symmetry.space_group_name_H-M   'P 1'
#
loop_
_entity.id
_entity.type
_entity.pdbx_description
1 polymer ?
#
loop_
_entity_poly.entity_id
_entity_poly.type
_entity_poly.pdbx_seq_one_letter_code
_entity_poly.pdbx_strand_id
1 'polypeptide(L)'
;MCEGIEKDRMFDADNQQFMASLADVAIEIFGAESTYLRVAKHKQTGATGTELPEALVRICFERAVERVRSEASEILAALSTSRELRSDLEQVEKWLPLPAGLIETRAFVARSVLDFGGLPASMT
;
A
#
# COMPACT_ATOMS: atom_id res chain seq x y z
N MET A 1 1.80 23.82 2.05
CA MET A 1 0.43 24.13 1.56
C MET A 1 0.56 24.14 0.05
N CYS A 2 -0.11 23.23 -0.67
CA CYS A 2 0.07 23.01 -2.12
C CYS A 2 -0.48 24.22 -2.90
N GLU A 3 0.34 25.25 -3.11
CA GLU A 3 -0.03 26.47 -3.84
C GLU A 3 0.10 26.33 -5.37
N GLY A 4 0.63 25.21 -5.91
CA GLY A 4 0.79 25.01 -7.36
C GLY A 4 0.13 23.77 -7.98
N ILE A 5 -0.84 23.14 -7.31
CA ILE A 5 -1.65 22.05 -7.92
C ILE A 5 -2.91 22.66 -8.54
N GLU A 6 -3.10 22.51 -9.84
CA GLU A 6 -4.33 22.87 -10.56
C GLU A 6 -5.49 21.94 -10.14
N LYS A 7 -6.09 22.21 -8.97
CA LYS A 7 -7.17 21.39 -8.40
C LYS A 7 -8.35 21.21 -9.35
N ASP A 8 -8.69 22.24 -10.12
CA ASP A 8 -9.80 22.21 -11.08
C ASP A 8 -9.55 21.19 -12.20
N ARG A 9 -8.28 20.94 -12.54
CA ARG A 9 -7.90 19.95 -13.54
C ARG A 9 -8.08 18.51 -13.06
N MET A 10 -7.91 18.27 -11.76
CA MET A 10 -8.06 16.93 -11.16
C MET A 10 -9.50 16.41 -11.24
N PHE A 11 -10.49 17.30 -11.07
CA PHE A 11 -11.91 16.94 -11.02
C PHE A 11 -12.65 17.19 -12.34
N ASP A 12 -11.93 17.60 -13.38
CA ASP A 12 -12.49 17.77 -14.72
C ASP A 12 -12.94 16.41 -15.30
N ALA A 13 -14.07 16.41 -16.00
CA ALA A 13 -14.67 15.20 -16.56
C ALA A 13 -13.80 14.54 -17.64
N ASP A 14 -12.91 15.29 -18.29
CA ASP A 14 -11.96 14.77 -19.28
C ASP A 14 -10.68 14.23 -18.62
N ASN A 15 -10.51 14.39 -17.30
CA ASN A 15 -9.34 13.98 -16.55
C ASN A 15 -9.60 12.84 -15.55
N GLN A 16 -10.50 11.92 -15.92
CA GLN A 16 -10.89 10.78 -15.08
C GLN A 16 -9.71 9.90 -14.63
N GLN A 17 -8.60 9.90 -15.37
CA GLN A 17 -7.38 9.21 -15.00
C GLN A 17 -6.83 9.64 -13.62
N PHE A 18 -6.93 10.92 -13.24
CA PHE A 18 -6.48 11.36 -11.92
C PHE A 18 -7.40 10.85 -10.81
N MET A 19 -8.70 10.82 -11.08
CA MET A 19 -9.68 10.24 -10.16
C MET A 19 -9.53 8.72 -10.04
N ALA A 20 -9.18 8.04 -11.14
CA ALA A 20 -8.88 6.61 -11.12
C ALA A 20 -7.63 6.31 -10.28
N SER A 21 -6.53 7.04 -10.48
CA SER A 21 -5.32 6.90 -9.66
C SER A 21 -5.56 7.20 -8.17
N LEU A 22 -6.37 8.22 -7.86
CA LEU A 22 -6.75 8.49 -6.47
C LEU A 22 -7.61 7.37 -5.87
N ALA A 23 -8.52 6.81 -6.66
CA ALA A 23 -9.34 5.67 -6.24
C ALA A 23 -8.46 4.44 -5.99
N ASP A 24 -7.47 4.17 -6.84
CA ASP A 24 -6.49 3.09 -6.65
C ASP A 24 -5.71 3.28 -5.35
N VAL A 25 -5.25 4.50 -5.03
CA VAL A 25 -4.62 4.82 -3.74
C VAL A 25 -5.56 4.48 -2.57
N ALA A 26 -6.83 4.90 -2.65
CA ALA A 26 -7.81 4.63 -1.60
C ALA A 26 -8.11 3.13 -1.44
N ILE A 27 -8.18 2.38 -2.54
CA ILE A 27 -8.38 0.93 -2.56
C ILE A 27 -7.21 0.22 -1.86
N GLU A 28 -5.97 0.61 -2.17
CA GLU A 28 -4.77 0.01 -1.57
C GLU A 28 -4.70 0.30 -0.07
N ILE A 29 -5.00 1.53 0.36
CA ILE A 29 -5.07 1.90 1.79
C ILE A 29 -6.12 1.05 2.50
N PHE A 30 -7.34 0.98 1.95
CA PHE A 30 -8.43 0.20 2.54
C PHE A 30 -8.11 -1.30 2.62
N GLY A 31 -7.51 -1.86 1.57
CA GLY A 31 -7.10 -3.26 1.52
C GLY A 31 -6.01 -3.60 2.54
N ALA A 32 -4.99 -2.74 2.64
CA ALA A 32 -3.91 -2.90 3.61
C ALA A 32 -4.42 -2.79 5.05
N GLU A 33 -5.24 -1.78 5.35
CA GLU A 33 -5.82 -1.57 6.68
C GLU A 33 -6.74 -2.73 7.07
N SER A 34 -7.65 -3.13 6.18
CA SER A 34 -8.58 -4.24 6.43
C SER A 34 -7.84 -5.56 6.73
N THR A 35 -6.76 -5.82 5.99
CA THR A 35 -5.95 -7.03 6.17
C THR A 35 -5.18 -7.00 7.50
N TYR A 36 -4.58 -5.85 7.83
CA TYR A 36 -3.92 -5.64 9.12
C TYR A 36 -4.89 -5.81 10.29
N LEU A 37 -6.03 -5.14 10.26
CA LEU A 37 -7.03 -5.18 11.33
C LEU A 37 -7.58 -6.58 11.55
N ARG A 38 -7.74 -7.38 10.48
CA ARG A 38 -8.18 -8.79 10.59
C ARG A 38 -7.18 -9.61 11.41
N VAL A 39 -5.89 -9.48 11.13
CA VAL A 39 -4.82 -10.21 11.85
C VAL A 39 -4.65 -9.65 13.27
N ALA A 40 -4.67 -8.32 13.44
CA ALA A 40 -4.59 -7.68 14.74
C ALA A 40 -5.73 -8.14 15.67
N LYS A 41 -6.96 -8.20 15.15
CA LYS A 41 -8.12 -8.73 15.89
C LYS A 41 -7.91 -10.19 16.31
N HIS A 42 -7.40 -11.03 15.41
CA HIS A 42 -7.14 -12.43 15.72
C HIS A 42 -6.09 -12.59 16.84
N LYS A 43 -5.02 -11.78 16.78
CA LYS A 43 -3.99 -11.72 17.84
C LYS A 43 -4.56 -11.28 19.19
N GLN A 44 -5.45 -10.30 19.21
CA GLN A 44 -6.11 -9.83 20.44
C GLN A 44 -6.97 -10.91 21.11
N THR A 45 -7.48 -11.88 20.34
CA THR A 45 -8.25 -13.01 20.90
C THR A 45 -7.38 -14.13 21.50
N GLY A 46 -6.04 -13.98 21.50
CA GLY A 46 -5.11 -14.99 22.02
C GLY A 46 -4.93 -16.20 21.10
N ALA A 47 -5.27 -16.06 19.81
CA ALA A 47 -5.10 -17.12 18.84
C ALA A 47 -3.62 -17.49 18.65
N THR A 48 -3.34 -18.78 18.49
CA THR A 48 -2.01 -19.30 18.17
C THR A 48 -1.80 -19.32 16.65
N GLY A 49 -0.54 -19.33 16.19
CA GLY A 49 -0.24 -19.43 14.76
C GLY A 49 -0.44 -18.13 13.98
N THR A 50 -0.32 -16.96 14.61
CA THR A 50 -0.46 -15.66 13.94
C THR A 50 0.76 -15.28 13.10
N GLU A 51 1.86 -16.03 13.18
CA GLU A 51 3.12 -15.66 12.50
C GLU A 51 2.97 -15.62 10.98
N LEU A 52 2.30 -16.63 10.38
CA LEU A 52 2.06 -16.69 8.94
C LEU A 52 1.10 -15.57 8.48
N PRO A 53 -0.06 -15.35 9.12
CA PRO A 53 -0.91 -14.17 8.84
C PRO A 53 -0.16 -12.83 8.97
N GLU A 54 0.66 -12.64 10.00
CA GLU A 54 1.43 -11.40 10.20
C GLU A 54 2.46 -11.19 9.07
N ALA A 55 3.16 -12.25 8.66
CA ALA A 55 4.10 -12.19 7.53
C ALA A 55 3.40 -11.87 6.20
N LEU A 56 2.22 -12.43 5.97
CA LEU A 56 1.41 -12.13 4.79
C LEU A 56 0.90 -10.69 4.79
N VAL A 57 0.41 -10.18 5.93
CA VAL A 57 0.04 -8.76 6.10
C VAL A 57 1.20 -7.86 5.74
N ARG A 58 2.43 -8.17 6.18
CA ARG A 58 3.61 -7.38 5.86
C ARG A 58 3.87 -7.34 4.35
N ILE A 59 3.76 -8.47 3.65
CA ILE A 59 3.92 -8.50 2.18
C ILE A 59 2.82 -7.67 1.49
N CYS A 60 1.56 -7.78 1.94
CA CYS A 60 0.45 -7.00 1.39
C CYS A 60 0.63 -5.50 1.62
N PHE A 61 1.02 -5.10 2.83
CA PHE A 61 1.27 -3.71 3.18
C PHE A 61 2.36 -3.08 2.32
N GLU A 62 3.49 -3.76 2.15
CA GLU A 62 4.59 -3.25 1.33
C GLU A 62 4.22 -3.12 -0.16
N ARG A 63 3.36 -4.01 -0.67
CA ARG A 63 2.81 -3.87 -2.03
C ARG A 63 1.89 -2.66 -2.15
N ALA A 64 1.01 -2.44 -1.18
CA ALA A 64 0.13 -1.29 -1.14
C ALA A 64 0.93 0.02 -1.08
N VAL A 65 1.99 0.08 -0.25
CA VAL A 65 2.88 1.24 -0.16
C VAL A 65 3.53 1.56 -1.51
N GLU A 66 4.04 0.54 -2.22
CA GLU A 66 4.64 0.75 -3.54
C GLU A 66 3.62 1.24 -4.57
N ARG A 67 2.42 0.67 -4.57
CA ARG A 67 1.34 1.08 -5.48
C ARG A 67 0.92 2.53 -5.19
N VAL A 68 0.73 2.88 -3.91
CA VAL A 68 0.42 4.26 -3.47
C VAL A 68 1.51 5.24 -3.88
N ARG A 69 2.79 4.86 -3.72
CA ARG A 69 3.94 5.67 -4.16
C ARG A 69 3.90 5.94 -5.65
N SER A 70 3.66 4.92 -6.46
CA SER A 70 3.58 5.01 -7.92
C SER A 70 2.44 5.95 -8.35
N GLU A 71 1.21 5.68 -7.89
CA GLU A 71 0.02 6.44 -8.28
C GLU A 71 0.12 7.91 -7.83
N ALA A 72 0.56 8.16 -6.60
CA ALA A 72 0.74 9.52 -6.09
C ALA A 72 1.81 10.28 -6.89
N SER A 73 2.92 9.62 -7.25
CA SER A 73 4.00 10.23 -8.03
C SER A 73 3.54 10.61 -9.44
N GLU A 74 2.71 9.75 -10.07
CA GLU A 74 2.16 10.01 -11.40
C GLU A 74 1.18 11.18 -11.40
N ILE A 75 0.27 11.24 -10.41
CA ILE A 75 -0.64 12.38 -10.22
C ILE A 75 0.15 13.69 -10.06
N LEU A 76 1.16 13.69 -9.19
CA LEU A 76 1.98 14.89 -8.94
C LEU A 76 2.75 15.29 -10.20
N ALA A 77 3.39 14.34 -10.90
CA ALA A 77 4.14 14.63 -12.13
C ALA A 77 3.26 15.25 -13.22
N ALA A 78 1.99 14.85 -13.31
CA ALA A 78 1.05 15.35 -14.30
C ALA A 78 0.44 16.71 -13.95
N LEU A 79 0.28 17.02 -12.65
CA LEU A 79 -0.35 18.25 -12.17
C LEU A 79 0.65 19.37 -11.82
N SER A 80 1.93 19.06 -11.60
CA SER A 80 2.93 20.04 -11.16
C SER A 80 3.53 20.87 -12.30
N THR A 81 3.70 22.17 -12.05
CA THR A 81 4.52 23.08 -12.88
C THR A 81 5.99 23.07 -12.43
N SER A 82 6.73 21.99 -12.72
CA SER A 82 8.19 21.73 -12.57
C SER A 82 8.97 22.10 -11.29
N ARG A 83 8.82 23.30 -10.71
CA ARG A 83 9.60 23.76 -9.53
C ARG A 83 9.16 23.06 -8.24
N GLU A 84 7.88 22.72 -8.12
CA GLU A 84 7.30 22.11 -6.91
C GLU A 84 7.39 20.57 -6.92
N LEU A 85 7.47 19.95 -8.10
CA LEU A 85 7.41 18.49 -8.26
C LEU A 85 8.46 17.74 -7.43
N ARG A 86 9.72 18.20 -7.43
CA ARG A 86 10.77 17.52 -6.66
C ARG A 86 10.47 17.53 -5.16
N SER A 87 10.02 18.67 -4.63
CA SER A 87 9.68 18.81 -3.21
C SER A 87 8.48 17.94 -2.84
N ASP A 88 7.48 17.87 -3.72
CA ASP A 88 6.28 17.05 -3.49
C ASP A 88 6.62 15.56 -3.52
N LEU A 89 7.44 15.11 -4.47
CA LEU A 89 7.91 13.72 -4.53
C LEU A 89 8.77 13.35 -3.30
N GLU A 90 9.66 14.24 -2.87
CA GLU A 90 10.42 14.05 -1.61
C GLU A 90 9.50 13.96 -0.39
N GLN A 91 8.35 14.64 -0.42
CA GLN A 91 7.37 14.58 0.67
C GLN A 91 6.61 13.24 0.67
N VAL A 92 6.24 12.72 -0.51
CA VAL A 92 5.66 11.37 -0.65
C VAL A 92 6.65 10.31 -0.13
N GLU A 93 7.92 10.42 -0.49
CA GLU A 93 8.98 9.53 0.01
C GLU A 93 9.11 9.54 1.54
N LYS A 94 8.91 10.69 2.19
CA LYS A 94 8.94 10.79 3.65
C LYS A 94 7.71 10.22 4.34
N TRP A 95 6.55 10.23 3.70
CA TRP A 95 5.32 9.69 4.27
C TRP A 95 5.24 8.17 4.17
N LEU A 96 5.83 7.60 3.13
CA LEU A 96 5.73 6.18 2.83
C LEU A 96 6.97 5.42 3.31
N PRO A 97 6.81 4.32 4.06
CA PRO A 97 7.95 3.57 4.57
C PRO A 97 8.76 2.97 3.42
N LEU A 98 10.07 2.78 3.66
CA LEU A 98 10.93 2.02 2.76
C LEU A 98 10.73 0.52 3.01
N PRO A 99 10.68 -0.30 1.94
CA PRO A 99 10.52 -1.73 2.09
C PRO A 99 11.72 -2.34 2.81
N ALA A 100 11.46 -3.07 3.89
CA ALA A 100 12.50 -3.72 4.68
C ALA A 100 12.16 -5.19 4.98
N GLY A 101 13.14 -6.07 4.86
CA GLY A 101 13.01 -7.48 5.27
C GLY A 101 12.05 -8.34 4.45
N LEU A 102 11.70 -7.90 3.23
CA LEU A 102 10.73 -8.60 2.37
C LEU A 102 11.25 -9.94 1.84
N ILE A 103 12.56 -10.06 1.62
CA ILE A 103 13.17 -11.31 1.12
C ILE A 103 12.98 -12.40 2.17
N GLU A 104 13.32 -12.09 3.42
CA GLU A 104 13.21 -12.98 4.58
C GLU A 104 11.74 -13.31 4.86
N THR A 105 10.87 -12.30 4.81
CA THR A 105 9.42 -12.48 5.01
C THR A 105 8.82 -13.43 3.95
N ARG A 106 9.19 -13.27 2.67
CA ARG A 106 8.74 -14.14 1.58
C ARG A 106 9.28 -15.56 1.72
N ALA A 107 10.54 -15.71 2.12
CA ALA A 107 11.15 -17.02 2.36
C ALA A 107 10.45 -17.77 3.51
N PHE A 108 10.08 -17.06 4.59
CA PHE A 108 9.29 -17.61 5.68
C PHE A 108 7.91 -18.08 5.20
N VAL A 109 7.16 -17.21 4.52
CA VAL A 109 5.82 -17.56 3.99
C VAL A 109 5.88 -18.78 3.08
N ALA A 110 6.85 -18.82 2.15
CA ALA A 110 7.02 -19.96 1.25
C ALA A 110 7.24 -21.27 2.00
N ARG A 111 8.08 -21.24 3.05
CA ARG A 111 8.35 -22.41 3.88
C ARG A 111 7.11 -22.87 4.64
N SER A 112 6.40 -21.93 5.27
CA SER A 112 5.15 -22.24 5.97
C SER A 112 4.09 -22.85 5.05
N VAL A 113 3.91 -22.30 3.83
CA VAL A 113 2.94 -22.84 2.86
C VAL A 113 3.30 -24.28 2.44
N LEU A 114 4.59 -24.58 2.27
CA LEU A 114 5.05 -25.94 1.98
C LEU A 114 4.77 -26.88 3.16
N ASP A 115 5.03 -26.43 4.39
CA ASP A 115 4.79 -27.22 5.61
C ASP A 115 3.29 -27.54 5.81
N PHE A 116 2.40 -26.62 5.43
CA PHE A 116 0.95 -26.81 5.48
C PHE A 116 0.38 -27.60 4.28
N GLY A 117 1.17 -27.85 3.23
CA GLY A 117 0.70 -28.47 1.98
C GLY A 117 -0.24 -27.57 1.16
N GLY A 118 -0.21 -26.25 1.39
CA GLY A 118 -1.10 -25.28 0.74
C GLY A 118 -1.39 -24.05 1.60
N LEU A 119 -2.32 -23.21 1.14
CA LEU A 119 -2.86 -22.10 1.94
C LEU A 119 -3.76 -22.65 3.05
N PRO A 120 -3.56 -22.27 4.33
CA PRO A 120 -4.39 -22.76 5.42
C PRO A 120 -5.86 -22.35 5.25
N ALA A 121 -6.79 -23.28 5.49
CA ALA A 121 -8.22 -23.02 5.39
C ALA A 121 -8.75 -21.98 6.40
N SER A 122 -8.00 -21.72 7.48
CA SER A 122 -8.30 -20.63 8.42
C SER A 122 -8.04 -19.24 7.85
N MET A 123 -7.46 -19.15 6.64
CA MET A 123 -7.07 -17.91 5.97
C MET A 123 -7.86 -17.61 4.69
N THR A 124 -8.75 -18.52 4.27
CA THR A 124 -9.71 -18.36 3.15
C THR A 124 -11.10 -18.05 3.69
#